data_AF-A0A1E7GMS6-F1
#
_entry.id   AF-A0A1E7GMS6-F1
#
_cell.length_a   1.000
_cell.length_b   1.000
_cell.length_c   1.000
_cell.angle_alpha   90.00
_cell.angle_beta   90.00
_cell.angle_gamma   90.00
#
_symmetry.space_group_name_H-M   'P 1'
#
loop_
_entity.id
_entity.type
_entity.pdbx_description
1 polymer ?
#
loop_
_entity_poly.entity_id
_entity_poly.type
_entity_poly.pdbx_seq_one_letter_code
_entity_poly.pdbx_strand_id
1 'polypeptide(L)'
;MIVLQLEQEVAASPYFVIHHQEESTSGASTRVISGILGDGWYEGEVAVEVGARQGVTFADEWFNCLALKDFFNRVDRDQICAALYQALAFTDAGRTSNRAAGAEQTVPHYALESSHGLIGSGEPCWAAVA
;
A
#
# COMPACT_ATOMS: atom_id res chain seq x y z
N MET A 1 12.86 -3.59 0.51
CA MET A 1 12.39 -4.31 1.71
C MET A 1 12.66 -3.44 2.92
N ILE A 2 11.65 -3.22 3.76
CA ILE A 2 11.74 -2.45 5.00
C ILE A 2 11.41 -3.41 6.15
N VAL A 3 12.30 -3.52 7.14
CA VAL A 3 11.99 -4.28 8.36
C VAL A 3 11.15 -3.40 9.26
N LEU A 4 10.00 -3.92 9.69
CA LEU A 4 9.07 -3.21 10.56
C LEU A 4 9.54 -3.34 12.01
N GLN A 5 9.71 -2.21 12.68
CA GLN A 5 10.04 -2.16 14.11
C GLN A 5 8.74 -2.21 14.90
N LEU A 6 8.61 -3.24 15.74
CA LEU A 6 7.46 -3.43 16.63
C LEU A 6 7.88 -3.23 18.07
N GLU A 7 6.94 -2.84 18.93
CA GLU A 7 7.20 -2.69 20.37
C GLU A 7 7.34 -4.05 21.06
N GLN A 8 6.65 -5.06 20.55
CA GLN A 8 6.74 -6.43 21.02
C GLN A 8 7.91 -7.19 20.38
N GLU A 9 8.64 -7.96 21.19
CA GLU A 9 9.61 -8.93 20.69
C GLU A 9 8.87 -10.12 20.06
N VAL A 10 8.93 -10.22 18.73
CA VAL A 10 8.31 -11.30 17.95
C VAL A 10 9.40 -12.28 17.49
N ALA A 11 9.08 -13.58 17.46
CA ALA A 11 10.01 -14.62 17.04
C ALA A 11 10.57 -14.44 15.61
N ALA A 12 9.83 -13.75 14.73
CA ALA A 12 10.28 -13.33 13.42
C ALA A 12 9.91 -11.87 13.19
N SER A 13 10.86 -11.08 12.68
CA SER A 13 10.65 -9.65 12.43
C SER A 13 9.84 -9.43 11.15
N PRO A 14 8.66 -8.78 11.23
CA PRO A 14 7.87 -8.51 10.05
C PRO A 14 8.58 -7.54 9.09
N TYR A 15 8.32 -7.70 7.80
CA TYR A 15 8.89 -6.86 6.75
C TYR A 15 7.83 -6.45 5.73
N PHE A 16 8.09 -5.32 5.08
CA PHE A 16 7.27 -4.80 3.99
C PHE A 16 8.11 -4.59 2.73
N VAL A 17 7.69 -5.19 1.62
CA VAL A 17 8.32 -5.03 0.31
C VAL A 17 7.39 -4.23 -0.59
N ILE A 18 7.69 -2.95 -0.76
CA ILE A 18 6.98 -2.08 -1.70
C ILE A 18 7.32 -2.53 -3.12
N HIS A 19 6.28 -2.78 -3.93
CA HIS A 19 6.43 -3.05 -5.36
C HIS A 19 5.66 -2.05 -6.22
N HIS A 20 4.67 -1.35 -5.68
CA HIS A 20 3.87 -0.39 -6.43
C HIS A 20 3.47 0.83 -5.58
N GLN A 21 3.32 1.97 -6.25
CA GLN A 21 2.95 3.23 -5.61
C GLN A 21 2.25 4.16 -6.59
N GLU A 22 1.14 4.75 -6.14
CA GLU A 22 0.40 5.77 -6.87
C GLU A 22 0.14 7.00 -6.00
N GLU A 23 0.01 8.17 -6.63
CA GLU A 23 -0.38 9.42 -5.98
C GLU A 23 -1.69 9.91 -6.61
N SER A 24 -2.71 10.11 -5.79
CA SER A 24 -3.96 10.75 -6.18
C SER A 24 -3.95 12.20 -5.74
N THR A 25 -4.07 13.09 -6.73
CA THR A 25 -4.22 14.54 -6.55
C THR A 25 -5.64 15.03 -6.86
N SER A 26 -6.54 14.12 -7.22
CA SER A 26 -7.96 14.43 -7.43
C SER A 26 -8.64 14.60 -6.07
N GLY A 27 -8.61 15.83 -5.55
CA GLY A 27 -9.08 16.17 -4.20
C GLY A 27 -7.93 16.32 -3.21
N ALA A 28 -8.05 15.69 -2.04
CA ALA A 28 -7.02 15.77 -1.01
C ALA A 28 -5.89 14.77 -1.32
N SER A 29 -4.64 15.25 -1.35
CA SER A 29 -3.47 14.45 -1.71
C SER A 29 -3.40 13.18 -0.85
N THR A 30 -3.49 12.04 -1.54
CA THR A 30 -3.40 10.71 -0.94
C THR A 30 -2.47 9.88 -1.79
N ARG A 31 -1.58 9.14 -1.16
CA ARG A 31 -0.69 8.21 -1.83
C ARG A 31 -1.05 6.80 -1.38
N VAL A 32 -1.11 5.89 -2.34
CA VAL A 32 -1.37 4.47 -2.09
C VAL A 32 -0.09 3.72 -2.38
N ILE A 33 0.38 2.93 -1.41
CA ILE A 33 1.58 2.12 -1.52
C ILE A 33 1.15 0.65 -1.41
N SER A 34 1.39 -0.13 -2.46
CA SER A 34 1.12 -1.57 -2.46
C SER A 34 2.41 -2.37 -2.31
N GLY A 35 2.32 -3.47 -1.58
CA GLY A 35 3.47 -4.28 -1.26
C GLY A 35 3.12 -5.59 -0.59
N ILE A 36 4.14 -6.43 -0.39
CA ILE A 36 4.02 -7.67 0.37
C ILE A 36 4.40 -7.41 1.82
N LEU A 37 3.50 -7.75 2.73
CA LEU A 37 3.77 -7.88 4.17
C LEU A 37 4.09 -9.34 4.48
N GLY A 38 5.16 -9.60 5.22
CA GLY A 38 5.44 -10.94 5.69
C GLY A 38 6.26 -11.01 6.97
N ASP A 39 6.32 -12.21 7.56
CA ASP A 39 7.16 -12.56 8.72
C ASP A 39 8.02 -13.81 8.45
N GLY A 40 8.09 -14.25 7.19
CA GLY A 40 8.76 -15.48 6.75
C GLY A 40 7.90 -16.74 6.87
N TRP A 41 6.75 -16.67 7.56
CA TRP A 41 5.78 -17.77 7.64
C TRP A 41 4.48 -17.41 6.90
N TYR A 42 4.16 -16.13 6.88
CA TYR A 42 3.09 -15.51 6.11
C TYR A 42 3.68 -14.49 5.14
N GLU A 43 3.13 -14.44 3.93
CA GLU A 43 3.35 -13.37 2.95
C GLU A 43 2.01 -13.05 2.28
N GLY A 44 1.59 -11.78 2.34
CA GLY A 44 0.33 -11.36 1.74
C GLY A 44 0.36 -9.92 1.26
N GLU A 45 -0.51 -9.63 0.28
CA GLU A 45 -0.61 -8.32 -0.36
C GLU A 45 -1.30 -7.31 0.56
N VAL A 46 -0.69 -6.12 0.68
CA VAL A 46 -1.16 -5.02 1.53
C VAL A 46 -1.09 -3.71 0.76
N ALA A 47 -2.16 -2.93 0.84
CA ALA A 47 -2.21 -1.54 0.37
C ALA A 47 -2.29 -0.57 1.56
N VAL A 48 -1.41 0.44 1.56
CA VAL A 48 -1.36 1.48 2.59
C VAL A 48 -1.69 2.83 1.96
N GLU A 49 -2.79 3.44 2.39
CA GLU A 49 -3.13 4.83 2.07
C GLU A 49 -2.45 5.76 3.07
N VAL A 50 -1.70 6.76 2.59
CA VAL A 50 -1.06 7.81 3.40
C VAL A 50 -1.43 9.20 2.88
N GLY A 51 -1.45 10.18 3.77
CA GLY A 51 -1.83 11.56 3.46
C GLY A 51 -3.21 11.91 4.01
N ALA A 52 -4.07 12.50 3.16
CA ALA A 52 -5.40 12.94 3.58
C ALA A 52 -6.34 11.78 3.95
N ARG A 53 -6.14 10.61 3.34
CA ARG A 53 -6.76 9.36 3.77
C ARG A 53 -5.69 8.45 4.36
N GLN A 54 -6.05 7.79 5.45
CA GLN A 54 -5.22 6.79 6.10
C GLN A 54 -6.03 5.50 6.25
N GLY A 55 -5.51 4.43 5.66
CA GLY A 55 -6.00 3.07 5.86
C GLY A 55 -4.95 2.04 5.48
N VAL A 56 -5.06 0.85 6.07
CA VAL A 56 -4.29 -0.34 5.68
C VAL A 56 -5.29 -1.41 5.28
N THR A 57 -5.16 -1.89 4.05
CA THR A 57 -6.02 -2.94 3.49
C THR A 57 -5.18 -4.20 3.30
N PHE A 58 -5.61 -5.30 3.88
CA PHE A 58 -4.98 -6.62 3.72
C PHE A 58 -5.82 -7.43 2.73
N ALA A 59 -5.27 -7.77 1.56
CA ALA A 59 -6.03 -8.47 0.53
C ALA A 59 -6.56 -9.83 1.03
N ASP A 60 -5.81 -10.50 1.90
CA ASP A 60 -6.15 -11.80 2.45
C ASP A 60 -7.37 -11.79 3.40
N GLU A 61 -7.92 -10.62 3.76
CA GLU A 61 -9.25 -10.56 4.38
C GLU A 61 -10.33 -11.19 3.48
N TRP A 62 -10.12 -11.18 2.16
CA TRP A 62 -10.99 -11.81 1.16
C TRP A 62 -10.42 -13.08 0.55
N PHE A 63 -9.10 -13.16 0.36
CA PHE A 63 -8.47 -14.27 -0.37
C PHE A 63 -8.00 -15.42 0.52
N ASN A 64 -7.54 -15.15 1.74
CA ASN A 64 -7.03 -16.19 2.64
C ASN A 64 -7.12 -15.77 4.12
N CYS A 65 -8.36 -15.64 4.61
CA CYS A 65 -8.63 -15.10 5.94
C CYS A 65 -8.03 -15.94 7.08
N LEU A 66 -7.82 -17.24 6.86
CA LEU A 66 -7.20 -18.14 7.84
C LEU A 66 -5.70 -17.85 8.01
N ALA A 67 -4.96 -17.71 6.90
CA ALA A 67 -3.53 -17.40 6.97
C ALA A 67 -3.28 -16.01 7.57
N LEU A 68 -4.11 -15.02 7.20
CA LEU A 68 -4.05 -13.68 7.79
C LEU A 68 -4.38 -13.69 9.29
N LYS A 69 -5.37 -14.51 9.71
CA LYS A 69 -5.68 -14.68 11.13
C LYS A 69 -4.53 -15.32 11.89
N ASP A 70 -3.88 -16.34 11.32
CA ASP A 70 -2.74 -16.99 11.96
C ASP A 70 -1.54 -16.03 12.09
N PHE A 71 -1.34 -15.15 11.10
CA PHE A 71 -0.38 -14.05 11.19
C PHE A 71 -0.71 -13.11 12.36
N PHE A 72 -1.97 -12.64 12.45
CA PHE A 72 -2.37 -11.74 13.54
C PHE A 72 -2.49 -12.39 14.92
N ASN A 73 -2.50 -13.73 15.00
CA ASN A 73 -2.33 -14.43 16.27
C ASN A 73 -0.90 -14.33 16.82
N ARG A 74 0.08 -14.07 15.95
CA ARG A 74 1.50 -13.92 16.32
C ARG A 74 1.91 -12.46 16.53
N VAL A 75 1.28 -11.56 15.78
CA VAL A 75 1.62 -10.14 15.77
C VAL A 75 0.36 -9.29 15.88
N ASP A 76 0.40 -8.28 16.75
CA ASP A 76 -0.71 -7.35 16.91
C ASP A 76 -0.96 -6.53 15.62
N ARG A 77 -2.23 -6.46 15.22
CA ARG A 77 -2.66 -5.78 13.99
C ARG A 77 -2.39 -4.28 14.04
N ASP A 78 -2.67 -3.65 15.17
CA ASP A 78 -2.53 -2.19 15.31
C ASP A 78 -1.06 -1.78 15.32
N GLN A 79 -0.19 -2.58 15.95
CA GLN A 79 1.26 -2.41 15.87
C GLN A 79 1.78 -2.53 14.42
N ILE A 80 1.29 -3.50 13.63
CA ILE A 80 1.65 -3.62 12.21
C ILE A 80 1.24 -2.37 11.43
N CYS A 81 0.00 -1.91 11.60
CA CYS A 81 -0.51 -0.71 10.94
C CYS A 81 0.34 0.52 11.30
N ALA A 82 0.64 0.71 12.59
CA ALA A 82 1.48 1.80 13.05
C ALA A 82 2.90 1.74 12.48
N ALA A 83 3.51 0.56 12.47
CA ALA A 83 4.86 0.36 11.92
C ALA A 83 4.93 0.61 10.41
N LEU A 84 3.88 0.23 9.65
CA LEU A 84 3.76 0.55 8.24
C LEU A 84 3.73 2.07 8.00
N TYR A 85 2.93 2.81 8.78
CA TYR A 85 2.88 4.27 8.66
C TYR A 85 4.23 4.92 9.00
N GLN A 86 4.87 4.48 10.07
CA GLN A 86 6.19 5.00 10.46
C GLN A 86 7.22 4.74 9.36
N ALA A 87 7.32 3.51 8.87
CA ALA A 87 8.23 3.12 7.80
C ALA A 87 8.07 3.98 6.53
N LEU A 88 6.82 4.27 6.14
CA LEU A 88 6.52 5.05 4.95
C LEU A 88 6.74 6.56 5.15
N ALA A 89 6.51 7.08 6.37
CA ALA A 89 6.81 8.47 6.71
C ALA A 89 8.32 8.77 6.64
N PHE A 90 9.16 7.87 7.15
CA PHE A 90 10.63 8.00 7.04
C PHE A 90 11.12 7.99 5.59
N THR A 91 10.48 7.18 4.73
CA THR A 91 10.85 7.10 3.31
C THR A 91 10.55 8.42 2.58
N ASP A 92 9.53 9.18 3.01
CA ASP A 92 9.20 10.47 2.39
C ASP A 92 10.13 11.61 2.83
N ALA A 93 10.60 11.61 4.07
CA ALA A 93 11.56 12.59 4.57
C ALA A 93 12.90 12.57 3.80
N GLY A 94 13.30 11.42 3.25
CA GLY A 94 14.46 11.29 2.37
C GLY A 94 14.19 11.68 0.91
N ARG A 95 12.93 11.81 0.49
CA ARG A 95 12.54 12.09 -0.91
C ARG A 95 12.36 13.58 -1.18
N THR A 96 11.94 14.36 -0.18
CA THR A 96 11.81 15.82 -0.28
C THR A 96 13.15 16.54 -0.52
N SER A 97 14.29 15.95 -0.15
CA SER A 97 15.61 16.52 -0.45
C SER A 97 16.05 16.36 -1.92
N ASN A 98 15.40 15.49 -2.70
CA ASN A 98 15.77 15.19 -4.10
C ASN A 98 14.75 15.66 -5.14
N ARG A 99 13.63 16.28 -4.75
CA ARG A 99 12.56 16.73 -5.67
C ARG A 99 12.87 18.06 -6.38
N ALA A 100 14.15 18.39 -6.53
CA ALA A 100 14.66 19.50 -7.34
C ALA A 100 15.38 18.99 -8.60
N ALA A 101 14.85 17.97 -9.27
CA ALA A 101 15.20 17.61 -10.64
C ALA A 101 14.04 16.82 -11.25
N GLY A 102 13.60 17.24 -12.43
CA GLY A 102 12.36 16.80 -13.07
C GLY A 102 12.23 15.29 -13.20
N ALA A 103 11.09 14.78 -12.72
CA ALA A 103 10.54 13.52 -13.17
C ALA A 103 9.18 13.85 -13.80
N GLU A 104 9.09 13.68 -15.12
CA GLU A 104 7.81 13.74 -15.83
C GLU A 104 6.86 12.73 -15.20
N GLN A 105 5.80 13.27 -14.62
CA GLN A 105 4.74 12.52 -13.99
C GLN A 105 3.94 11.83 -15.10
N THR A 106 4.09 10.52 -15.26
CA THR A 106 3.22 9.74 -16.16
C THR A 106 1.89 9.49 -15.44
N VAL A 107 1.09 10.54 -15.34
CA VAL A 107 -0.34 10.40 -15.05
C VAL A 107 -0.97 9.88 -16.34
N PRO A 108 -1.75 8.78 -16.35
CA PRO A 108 -2.58 8.49 -17.50
C PRO A 108 -3.55 9.67 -17.65
N HIS A 109 -3.34 10.48 -18.69
CA HIS A 109 -4.18 11.62 -19.01
C HIS A 109 -5.63 11.15 -19.21
N TYR A 110 -6.48 11.35 -18.20
CA TYR A 110 -7.92 11.44 -18.43
C TYR A 110 -8.17 12.74 -19.18
N ALA A 111 -8.37 12.65 -20.49
CA ALA A 111 -8.69 13.80 -21.32
C ALA A 111 -10.04 14.40 -20.90
N LEU A 112 -10.05 15.72 -20.69
CA LEU A 112 -11.15 16.48 -20.07
C LEU A 112 -12.42 16.64 -20.95
N GLU A 113 -12.46 16.06 -22.15
CA GLU A 113 -13.47 16.42 -23.18
C GLU A 113 -14.30 15.26 -23.74
N SER A 114 -14.36 14.12 -23.06
CA SER A 114 -15.28 13.04 -23.49
C SER A 114 -16.41 12.91 -22.47
N SER A 115 -17.62 13.22 -22.94
CA SER A 115 -18.91 12.98 -22.27
C SER A 115 -18.85 11.69 -21.45
N HIS A 116 -18.96 11.82 -20.12
CA HIS A 116 -18.84 10.71 -19.18
C HIS A 116 -19.83 9.58 -19.52
N GLY A 117 -19.32 8.58 -20.24
CA GLY A 117 -19.93 7.28 -20.34
C GLY A 117 -19.79 6.60 -18.98
N LEU A 118 -20.91 6.09 -18.48
CA LEU A 118 -20.99 5.24 -17.30
C LEU A 118 -20.08 4.01 -17.53
N ILE A 119 -18.96 3.90 -16.79
CA ILE A 119 -18.12 2.70 -16.79
C ILE A 119 -18.27 2.07 -15.41
N GLY A 120 -19.00 0.99 -15.15
CA GLY A 120 -19.77 0.05 -15.97
C GLY A 120 -20.13 -1.11 -15.02
N SER A 121 -21.30 -1.69 -15.23
CA SER A 121 -21.95 -2.74 -14.43
C SER A 121 -21.07 -3.97 -14.13
N GLY A 122 -20.74 -4.22 -12.86
CA GLY A 122 -20.56 -5.55 -12.22
C GLY A 122 -19.71 -6.65 -12.87
N GLU A 123 -19.14 -6.46 -14.06
CA GLU A 123 -18.37 -7.45 -14.79
C GLU A 123 -16.89 -7.03 -14.81
N PRO A 124 -15.95 -7.91 -14.44
CA PRO A 124 -14.57 -7.53 -14.20
C PRO A 124 -13.83 -7.22 -15.51
N CYS A 125 -13.32 -6.00 -15.62
CA CYS A 125 -12.53 -5.50 -16.75
C CYS A 125 -11.07 -5.24 -16.36
N TRP A 126 -10.33 -6.29 -15.96
CA TRP A 126 -8.87 -6.19 -15.84
C TRP A 126 -8.24 -7.35 -16.61
N ALA A 127 -7.30 -7.02 -17.51
CA ALA A 127 -6.46 -7.99 -18.19
C ALA A 127 -5.02 -7.81 -17.70
N ALA A 128 -4.42 -8.88 -17.17
CA ALA A 128 -3.03 -8.89 -16.77
C ALA A 128 -2.13 -8.85 -18.01
N VAL A 129 -1.10 -8.00 -17.98
CA VAL A 129 -0.08 -7.92 -19.02
C VAL A 129 1.15 -8.68 -18.53
N ALA A 130 1.64 -9.60 -19.37
CA ALA A 130 2.79 -10.48 -19.13
C ALA A 130 4.14 -9.76 -19.15
#